data_AF-A0A127Z420-F1
#
_entry.id   AF-A0A127Z420-F1
#
_cell.length_a   1.000
_cell.length_b   1.000
_cell.length_c   1.000
_cell.angle_alpha   90.00
_cell.angle_beta   90.00
_cell.angle_gamma   90.00
#
_symmetry.space_group_name_H-M   'P 1'
#
loop_
_entity.id
_entity.type
_entity.pdbx_description
1 polymer ?
#
loop_
_entity_poly.entity_id
_entity_poly.type
_entity_poly.pdbx_seq_one_letter_code
_entity_poly.pdbx_strand_id
1 'polypeptide(L)'
;MWTLRCCGIAITLLTFVQLAFAGDVSCSTQPPALPRNADYLQRCNEMGDTTEEGVPCFTHDPGSLLDADVYPSFKDVHSANSSILAPKDSDLKDFTPLDKRKPFSIRYHDEGVSLHYNPTADKNCYVLEVEKWDDRSEYALEVTVASANLNVLAATWKETTIPKTCEKWVYVHVEDRGYIRPSDGW
;
A
#
# COMPACT_ATOMS: atom_id res chain seq x y z
N MET A 1 -18.74 -3.91 -27.24
CA MET A 1 -18.89 -2.56 -27.83
C MET A 1 -19.65 -1.70 -26.84
N TRP A 2 -18.94 -1.06 -25.91
CA TRP A 2 -19.47 -0.05 -24.98
C TRP A 2 -18.49 1.10 -24.93
N THR A 3 -19.04 2.31 -24.99
CA THR A 3 -18.44 3.54 -25.49
C THR A 3 -17.62 4.28 -24.43
N LEU A 4 -16.35 4.58 -24.75
CA LEU A 4 -15.56 5.64 -24.11
C LEU A 4 -16.19 7.01 -24.41
N ARG A 5 -16.46 7.80 -23.37
CA ARG A 5 -16.70 9.24 -23.46
C ARG A 5 -16.01 9.93 -22.29
N CYS A 6 -14.72 10.21 -22.43
CA CYS A 6 -14.15 11.41 -21.81
C CYS A 6 -14.34 12.54 -22.81
N CYS A 7 -15.11 13.55 -22.41
CA CYS A 7 -15.60 14.62 -23.27
C CYS A 7 -14.47 15.39 -23.97
N GLY A 8 -14.64 15.59 -25.27
CA GLY A 8 -13.83 16.50 -26.06
C GLY A 8 -14.38 17.93 -26.00
N ILE A 9 -13.47 18.90 -25.98
CA ILE A 9 -13.71 20.27 -26.45
C ILE A 9 -12.55 20.61 -27.40
N ALA A 10 -12.90 21.13 -28.57
CA ALA A 10 -12.01 21.32 -29.72
C ALA A 10 -11.20 22.63 -29.67
N ILE A 11 -9.87 22.46 -29.77
CA ILE A 11 -8.84 23.19 -30.53
C ILE A 11 -8.99 24.70 -30.79
N THR A 12 -8.00 25.47 -30.31
CA THR A 12 -7.37 26.56 -31.07
C THR A 12 -5.84 26.49 -30.99
N LEU A 13 -5.19 26.58 -32.16
CA LEU A 13 -3.76 26.43 -32.46
C LEU A 13 -2.82 27.38 -31.69
N LEU A 14 -1.77 26.86 -31.04
CA LEU A 14 -0.50 27.59 -30.83
C LEU A 14 0.66 26.65 -30.46
N THR A 15 1.67 26.61 -31.34
CA THR A 15 3.07 26.18 -31.22
C THR A 15 3.43 24.93 -30.39
N PHE A 16 3.89 23.91 -31.13
CA PHE A 16 4.56 22.71 -30.65
C PHE A 16 5.86 23.03 -29.91
N VAL A 17 5.83 22.92 -28.58
CA VAL A 17 6.99 22.44 -27.81
C VAL A 17 6.56 21.09 -27.25
N GLN A 18 6.93 20.00 -27.92
CA GLN A 18 6.78 18.67 -27.35
C GLN A 18 7.92 18.46 -26.35
N LEU A 19 7.74 18.92 -25.12
CA LEU A 19 8.33 18.20 -24.00
C LEU A 19 7.47 16.95 -23.82
N ALA A 20 7.86 15.88 -24.51
CA ALA A 20 7.41 14.54 -24.19
C ALA A 20 8.06 14.13 -22.87
N PHE A 21 7.52 14.59 -21.75
CA PHE A 21 7.59 13.81 -20.51
C PHE A 21 6.56 12.69 -20.64
N ALA A 22 6.85 11.70 -21.48
CA ALA A 22 6.24 10.39 -21.35
C ALA A 22 6.94 9.68 -20.19
N GLY A 23 6.74 10.21 -18.98
CA GLY A 23 6.75 9.34 -17.82
C GLY A 23 5.39 8.66 -17.86
N ASP A 24 5.35 7.37 -18.18
CA ASP A 24 4.14 6.58 -18.00
C ASP A 24 3.81 6.64 -16.50
N VAL A 25 2.92 7.55 -16.10
CA VAL A 25 2.34 7.54 -14.76
C VAL A 25 1.42 6.32 -14.74
N SER A 26 1.91 5.23 -14.14
CA SER A 26 1.15 4.00 -14.01
C SER A 26 0.10 4.23 -12.92
N CYS A 27 -1.09 4.68 -13.28
CA CYS A 27 -2.16 4.81 -12.28
C CYS A 27 -2.64 3.42 -11.81
N SER A 28 -3.25 3.36 -10.62
CA SER A 28 -4.01 2.17 -10.20
C SER A 28 -5.02 1.76 -11.28
N THR A 29 -5.10 0.45 -11.51
CA THR A 29 -6.05 -0.12 -12.48
C THR A 29 -7.31 -0.65 -11.80
N GLN A 30 -7.35 -0.58 -10.46
CA GLN A 30 -8.46 -1.04 -9.66
C GLN A 30 -9.39 0.11 -9.24
N PRO A 31 -10.70 -0.15 -9.13
CA PRO A 31 -11.54 0.76 -8.38
C PRO A 31 -11.10 0.77 -6.91
N PRO A 32 -11.21 1.92 -6.22
CA PRO A 32 -10.92 2.00 -4.80
C PRO A 32 -11.71 0.96 -4.00
N ALA A 33 -11.08 0.41 -2.96
CA ALA A 33 -11.72 -0.54 -2.08
C ALA A 33 -12.99 0.05 -1.46
N LEU A 34 -14.06 -0.74 -1.39
CA LEU A 34 -15.28 -0.29 -0.72
C LEU A 34 -15.09 -0.36 0.81
N PRO A 35 -15.55 0.65 1.56
CA PRO A 35 -15.51 0.61 3.01
C PRO A 35 -16.27 -0.58 3.61
N ARG A 36 -15.68 -1.21 4.63
CA ARG A 36 -16.22 -2.36 5.36
C ARG A 36 -16.08 -2.14 6.87
N ASN A 37 -16.61 -1.01 7.36
CA ASN A 37 -16.47 -0.54 8.74
C ASN A 37 -16.79 -1.61 9.80
N ALA A 38 -17.88 -2.38 9.62
CA ALA A 38 -18.27 -3.43 10.56
C ALA A 38 -17.21 -4.53 10.68
N ASP A 39 -16.65 -4.98 9.55
CA ASP A 39 -15.59 -6.00 9.55
C ASP A 39 -14.29 -5.48 10.18
N TYR A 40 -13.97 -4.20 9.92
CA TYR A 40 -12.84 -3.51 10.53
C TYR A 40 -12.99 -3.41 12.04
N LEU A 41 -14.12 -2.88 12.54
CA LEU A 41 -14.37 -2.71 13.98
C LEU A 41 -14.39 -4.05 14.72
N GLN A 42 -14.88 -5.12 14.09
CA GLN A 42 -14.83 -6.46 14.67
C GLN A 42 -13.39 -6.91 15.01
N ARG A 43 -12.40 -6.49 14.21
CA ARG A 43 -10.99 -6.90 14.35
C ARG A 43 -10.16 -5.88 15.14
N CYS A 44 -10.38 -4.61 14.86
CA CYS A 44 -9.51 -3.51 15.25
C CYS A 44 -10.04 -2.63 16.39
N ASN A 45 -11.30 -2.74 16.79
CA ASN A 45 -11.83 -1.85 17.84
C ASN A 45 -11.14 -2.07 19.19
N GLU A 46 -10.68 -0.99 19.83
CA GLU A 46 -10.00 -1.03 21.15
C GLU A 46 -10.95 -1.31 22.31
N MET A 47 -12.26 -1.05 22.13
CA MET A 47 -13.27 -1.10 23.19
C MET A 47 -14.10 -2.40 23.24
N GLY A 48 -13.74 -3.43 22.46
CA GLY A 48 -14.53 -4.65 22.34
C GLY A 48 -13.88 -5.90 22.93
N ASP A 49 -14.66 -6.70 23.67
CA ASP A 49 -14.30 -8.03 24.21
C ASP A 49 -14.03 -9.10 23.12
N THR A 50 -14.19 -8.74 21.83
CA THR A 50 -14.21 -9.66 20.68
C THR A 50 -13.16 -9.38 19.63
N THR A 51 -12.11 -8.62 19.94
CA THR A 51 -11.04 -8.40 18.94
C THR A 51 -10.39 -9.73 18.59
N GLU A 52 -10.41 -10.10 17.31
CA GLU A 52 -9.76 -11.31 16.85
C GLU A 52 -8.25 -11.19 17.12
N GLU A 53 -7.74 -12.02 18.05
CA GLU A 53 -6.33 -11.99 18.44
C GLU A 53 -5.41 -12.17 17.22
N GLY A 54 -4.34 -11.39 17.14
CA GLY A 54 -3.31 -11.54 16.11
C GLY A 54 -3.72 -11.15 14.70
N VAL A 55 -4.84 -10.44 14.52
CA VAL A 55 -5.14 -9.73 13.26
C VAL A 55 -4.51 -8.34 13.33
N PRO A 56 -3.62 -7.97 12.38
CA PRO A 56 -3.06 -6.64 12.33
C PRO A 56 -4.05 -5.60 11.80
N CYS A 57 -3.92 -4.39 12.32
CA CYS A 57 -4.68 -3.21 11.99
C CYS A 57 -3.70 -2.17 11.46
N PHE A 58 -3.85 -1.84 10.18
CA PHE A 58 -2.96 -0.94 9.46
C PHE A 58 -3.56 0.47 9.40
N THR A 59 -2.70 1.47 9.54
CA THR A 59 -3.04 2.89 9.39
C THR A 59 -2.01 3.57 8.52
N HIS A 60 -2.44 4.29 7.49
CA HIS A 60 -1.55 5.15 6.70
C HIS A 60 -1.32 6.51 7.36
N ASP A 61 -0.08 7.00 7.35
CA ASP A 61 0.29 8.33 7.86
C ASP A 61 1.59 8.90 7.24
N PRO A 62 1.58 9.72 6.18
CA PRO A 62 0.47 10.02 5.29
C PRO A 62 0.23 8.89 4.27
N GLY A 63 -0.84 9.02 3.48
CA GLY A 63 -1.22 8.09 2.41
C GLY A 63 -2.63 7.52 2.56
N SER A 64 -3.02 6.66 1.61
CA SER A 64 -4.26 5.88 1.64
C SER A 64 -4.23 4.77 0.58
N LEU A 65 -5.24 3.89 0.55
CA LEU A 65 -5.42 2.91 -0.53
C LEU A 65 -6.15 3.45 -1.78
N LEU A 66 -6.34 4.76 -1.93
CA LEU A 66 -7.12 5.34 -3.04
C LEU A 66 -6.52 5.04 -4.42
N ASP A 67 -5.19 5.11 -4.54
CA ASP A 67 -4.44 4.91 -5.79
C ASP A 67 -3.54 3.66 -5.72
N ALA A 68 -3.89 2.71 -4.86
CA ALA A 68 -3.14 1.49 -4.64
C ALA A 68 -3.85 0.26 -5.21
N ASP A 69 -3.10 -0.62 -5.86
CA ASP A 69 -3.59 -1.94 -6.26
C ASP A 69 -3.32 -2.97 -5.17
N VAL A 70 -4.33 -3.77 -4.83
CA VAL A 70 -4.27 -4.84 -3.83
C VAL A 70 -4.29 -6.20 -4.53
N TYR A 71 -3.33 -7.05 -4.20
CA TYR A 71 -3.18 -8.39 -4.77
C TYR A 71 -3.24 -9.48 -3.69
N PRO A 72 -3.76 -10.68 -4.01
CA PRO A 72 -3.79 -11.81 -3.07
C PRO A 72 -2.41 -12.32 -2.65
N SER A 73 -1.34 -12.02 -3.40
CA SER A 73 0.04 -12.27 -3.00
C SER A 73 0.99 -11.52 -3.93
N PHE A 74 2.28 -11.42 -3.56
CA PHE A 74 3.30 -10.84 -4.44
C PHE A 74 3.52 -11.65 -5.73
N LYS A 75 3.16 -12.94 -5.75
CA LYS A 75 3.29 -13.81 -6.93
C LYS A 75 2.12 -13.70 -7.89
N ASP A 76 0.99 -13.15 -7.45
CA ASP A 76 -0.25 -13.12 -8.19
C ASP A 76 -0.65 -11.68 -8.54
N VAL A 77 0.17 -11.06 -9.39
CA VAL A 77 0.04 -9.66 -9.83
C VAL A 77 -1.02 -9.46 -10.93
N HIS A 78 -1.73 -10.52 -11.33
CA HIS A 78 -2.75 -10.47 -12.39
C HIS A 78 -4.18 -10.59 -11.84
N SER A 79 -4.34 -10.92 -10.56
CA SER A 79 -5.65 -11.15 -9.93
C SER A 79 -5.96 -10.10 -8.85
N ALA A 80 -5.69 -8.84 -9.19
CA ALA A 80 -5.91 -7.72 -8.29
C ALA A 80 -7.32 -7.80 -7.66
N ASN A 81 -7.39 -7.77 -6.32
CA ASN A 81 -8.63 -7.92 -5.56
C ASN A 81 -8.58 -7.17 -4.22
N SER A 82 -9.11 -5.95 -4.19
CA SER A 82 -9.22 -5.15 -2.97
C SER A 82 -10.24 -5.68 -1.95
N SER A 83 -11.10 -6.63 -2.35
CA SER A 83 -12.13 -7.21 -1.46
C SER A 83 -11.56 -8.16 -0.40
N ILE A 84 -10.24 -8.41 -0.38
CA ILE A 84 -9.54 -9.19 0.64
C ILE A 84 -9.19 -8.36 1.89
N LEU A 85 -9.30 -7.04 1.79
CA LEU A 85 -9.15 -6.10 2.90
C LEU A 85 -10.51 -5.58 3.35
N ALA A 86 -10.55 -5.10 4.59
CA ALA A 86 -11.66 -4.35 5.16
C ALA A 86 -11.17 -2.95 5.55
N PRO A 87 -11.31 -1.96 4.66
CA PRO A 87 -11.11 -0.56 5.01
C PRO A 87 -12.16 -0.09 6.00
N LYS A 88 -11.78 0.78 6.94
CA LYS A 88 -12.68 1.32 7.95
C LYS A 88 -13.74 2.26 7.38
N ASP A 89 -13.35 3.16 6.48
CA ASP A 89 -14.18 4.23 5.93
C ASP A 89 -13.72 4.59 4.51
N SER A 90 -14.34 5.62 3.91
CA SER A 90 -14.06 6.07 2.54
C SER A 90 -12.72 6.79 2.38
N ASP A 91 -12.04 7.13 3.47
CA ASP A 91 -10.72 7.77 3.39
C ASP A 91 -9.63 6.72 3.13
N LEU A 92 -9.96 5.43 3.30
CA LEU A 92 -9.08 4.28 3.02
C LEU A 92 -7.70 4.36 3.69
N LYS A 93 -7.61 5.09 4.80
CA LYS A 93 -6.40 5.20 5.62
C LYS A 93 -6.20 4.00 6.53
N ASP A 94 -7.29 3.57 7.17
CA ASP A 94 -7.31 2.47 8.12
C ASP A 94 -7.87 1.21 7.46
N PHE A 95 -7.19 0.08 7.60
CA PHE A 95 -7.64 -1.20 7.05
C PHE A 95 -7.13 -2.41 7.83
N THR A 96 -7.75 -3.57 7.59
CA THR A 96 -7.34 -4.87 8.13
C THR A 96 -7.55 -5.96 7.09
N PRO A 97 -6.75 -7.04 7.03
CA PRO A 97 -7.09 -8.21 6.25
C PRO A 97 -8.37 -8.87 6.77
N LEU A 98 -9.19 -9.41 5.86
CA LEU A 98 -10.37 -10.20 6.24
C LEU A 98 -10.01 -11.60 6.73
N ASP A 99 -8.91 -12.14 6.21
CA ASP A 99 -8.36 -13.45 6.57
C ASP A 99 -6.87 -13.28 6.87
N LYS A 100 -6.51 -13.24 8.15
CA LYS A 100 -5.12 -13.08 8.60
C LYS A 100 -4.20 -14.22 8.16
N ARG A 101 -4.72 -15.33 7.63
CA ARG A 101 -3.92 -16.47 7.14
C ARG A 101 -3.67 -16.44 5.65
N LYS A 102 -4.17 -15.43 4.94
CA LYS A 102 -3.88 -15.23 3.52
C LYS A 102 -2.88 -14.09 3.36
N PRO A 103 -1.86 -14.25 2.52
CA PRO A 103 -1.01 -13.14 2.18
C PRO A 103 -1.81 -12.08 1.43
N PHE A 104 -1.23 -10.88 1.34
CA PHE A 104 -1.65 -9.86 0.39
C PHE A 104 -0.47 -8.96 0.05
N SER A 105 -0.57 -8.26 -1.07
CA SER A 105 0.36 -7.19 -1.44
C SER A 105 -0.42 -5.94 -1.76
N ILE A 106 0.10 -4.78 -1.39
CA ILE A 106 -0.40 -3.47 -1.79
C ILE A 106 0.70 -2.82 -2.62
N ARG A 107 0.35 -2.36 -3.81
CA ARG A 107 1.27 -1.70 -4.74
C ARG A 107 0.83 -0.26 -4.95
N TYR A 108 1.72 0.66 -4.64
CA TYR A 108 1.56 2.09 -4.84
C TYR A 108 2.28 2.44 -6.13
N HIS A 109 1.53 2.57 -7.23
CA HIS A 109 2.14 2.65 -8.56
C HIS A 109 2.80 3.99 -8.83
N ASP A 110 2.21 5.09 -8.36
CA ASP A 110 2.78 6.43 -8.51
C ASP A 110 4.07 6.59 -7.68
N GLU A 111 4.13 5.89 -6.54
CA GLU A 111 5.27 5.92 -5.62
C GLU A 111 6.28 4.80 -5.86
N GLY A 112 6.01 3.86 -6.77
CA GLY A 112 7.00 2.84 -7.17
C GLY A 112 7.39 1.85 -6.07
N VAL A 113 6.53 1.66 -5.06
CA VAL A 113 6.78 0.86 -3.87
C VAL A 113 5.65 -0.13 -3.60
N SER A 114 5.94 -1.18 -2.84
CA SER A 114 4.98 -2.20 -2.45
C SER A 114 5.14 -2.60 -0.98
N LEU A 115 4.01 -2.90 -0.34
CA LEU A 115 3.93 -3.58 0.95
C LEU A 115 3.45 -5.02 0.74
N HIS A 116 4.14 -5.99 1.33
CA HIS A 116 3.77 -7.40 1.32
C HIS A 116 3.49 -7.88 2.75
N TYR A 117 2.32 -8.48 2.94
CA TYR A 117 1.94 -9.18 4.15
C TYR A 117 2.01 -10.68 3.93
N ASN A 118 2.79 -11.37 4.76
CA ASN A 118 2.96 -12.81 4.71
C ASN A 118 2.66 -13.43 6.09
N PRO A 119 1.58 -14.22 6.24
CA PRO A 119 1.29 -14.91 7.48
C PRO A 119 2.35 -15.98 7.79
N THR A 120 2.63 -16.21 9.06
CA THR A 120 3.56 -17.29 9.49
C THR A 120 2.82 -18.55 9.92
N ALA A 121 3.56 -19.61 10.21
CA ALA A 121 3.01 -20.83 10.83
C ALA A 121 2.40 -20.55 12.22
N ASP A 122 2.85 -19.48 12.89
CA ASP A 122 2.24 -18.97 14.09
C ASP A 122 1.02 -18.11 13.72
N LYS A 123 -0.16 -18.54 14.16
CA LYS A 123 -1.46 -18.01 13.72
C LYS A 123 -1.70 -16.54 14.10
N ASN A 124 -0.87 -15.98 14.97
CA ASN A 124 -1.00 -14.61 15.45
C ASN A 124 0.16 -13.72 14.98
N CYS A 125 1.06 -14.24 14.15
CA CYS A 125 2.25 -13.53 13.72
C CYS A 125 2.43 -13.59 12.21
N TYR A 126 3.09 -12.57 11.69
CA TYR A 126 3.26 -12.31 10.27
C TYR A 126 4.62 -11.68 10.01
N VAL A 127 4.99 -11.65 8.74
CA VAL A 127 6.16 -10.97 8.20
C VAL A 127 5.65 -9.88 7.29
N LEU A 128 6.20 -8.68 7.45
CA LEU A 128 6.01 -7.59 6.51
C LEU A 128 7.28 -7.43 5.68
N GLU A 129 7.11 -7.19 4.40
CA GLU A 129 8.21 -6.93 3.49
C GLU A 129 7.85 -5.70 2.66
N VAL A 130 8.83 -4.83 2.47
CA VAL A 130 8.70 -3.61 1.69
C VAL A 130 9.64 -3.68 0.50
N GLU A 131 9.12 -3.39 -0.68
CA GLU A 131 9.82 -3.47 -1.96
C GLU A 131 9.77 -2.10 -2.64
N LYS A 132 10.91 -1.65 -3.17
CA LYS A 132 10.97 -0.55 -4.14
C LYS A 132 11.29 -1.16 -5.49
N TRP A 133 10.35 -1.04 -6.43
CA TRP A 133 10.46 -1.66 -7.75
C TRP A 133 10.61 -0.63 -8.87
N ASP A 134 10.32 0.65 -8.61
CA ASP A 134 10.75 1.76 -9.46
C ASP A 134 11.99 2.45 -8.85
N ASP A 135 13.16 2.13 -9.41
CA ASP A 135 14.43 2.75 -9.04
C ASP A 135 14.48 4.27 -9.31
N ARG A 136 13.55 4.79 -10.12
CA ARG A 136 13.45 6.22 -10.43
C ARG A 136 12.52 6.98 -9.49
N SER A 137 11.68 6.27 -8.74
CA SER A 137 10.78 6.90 -7.78
C SER A 137 11.59 7.64 -6.70
N GLU A 138 11.12 8.82 -6.32
CA GLU A 138 11.68 9.61 -5.21
C GLU A 138 11.08 9.19 -3.85
N TYR A 139 10.10 8.28 -3.88
CA TYR A 139 9.40 7.83 -2.69
C TYR A 139 10.10 6.67 -1.99
N ALA A 140 9.82 6.56 -0.70
CA ALA A 140 10.17 5.44 0.16
C ALA A 140 8.92 4.97 0.93
N LEU A 141 8.85 3.68 1.19
CA LEU A 141 7.82 3.10 2.04
C LEU A 141 8.44 2.77 3.40
N GLU A 142 7.92 3.40 4.44
CA GLU A 142 8.29 3.13 5.82
C GLU A 142 7.15 2.43 6.57
N VAL A 143 7.48 1.42 7.37
CA VAL A 143 6.51 0.66 8.16
C VAL A 143 6.98 0.61 9.60
N THR A 144 6.12 1.09 10.49
CA THR A 144 6.37 1.10 11.92
C THR A 144 5.36 0.19 12.61
N VAL A 145 5.86 -0.66 13.51
CA VAL A 145 5.01 -1.57 14.28
C VAL A 145 4.97 -1.11 15.73
N ALA A 146 3.78 -0.92 16.29
CA ALA A 146 3.61 -0.46 17.66
C ALA A 146 3.93 -1.57 18.68
N SER A 147 5.21 -1.74 18.99
CA SER A 147 5.68 -2.60 20.08
C SER A 147 6.51 -1.82 21.09
N ALA A 148 6.81 -2.42 22.25
CA ALA A 148 7.75 -1.87 23.22
C ALA A 148 9.17 -1.63 22.64
N ASN A 149 9.51 -2.29 21.52
CA ASN A 149 10.75 -2.12 20.77
C ASN A 149 10.38 -1.71 19.33
N LEU A 150 10.10 -0.43 19.11
CA LEU A 150 9.77 0.12 17.80
C LEU A 150 10.78 -0.36 16.74
N ASN A 151 10.33 -1.24 15.84
CA ASN A 151 11.10 -1.63 14.66
C ASN A 151 10.51 -0.86 13.49
N VAL A 152 11.30 0.07 12.96
CA VAL A 152 11.00 0.87 11.79
C VAL A 152 11.69 0.21 10.60
N LEU A 153 10.95 -0.12 9.54
CA LEU A 153 11.57 -0.39 8.23
C LEU A 153 11.40 0.83 7.36
N ALA A 154 12.45 1.22 6.64
CA ALA A 154 12.32 2.11 5.50
C ALA A 154 12.83 1.39 4.24
N ALA A 155 12.03 1.32 3.19
CA ALA A 155 12.44 0.84 1.88
C ALA A 155 13.17 1.98 1.15
N THR A 156 14.50 2.04 1.27
CA THR A 156 15.27 3.12 0.63
C THR A 156 15.95 2.72 -0.68
N TRP A 157 16.10 1.44 -1.00
CA TRP A 157 16.77 0.98 -2.25
C TRP A 157 16.81 -0.56 -2.45
N LYS A 158 16.38 -1.35 -1.46
CA LYS A 158 16.40 -2.83 -1.50
C LYS A 158 15.21 -3.40 -0.73
N GLU A 159 14.70 -4.55 -1.18
CA GLU A 159 13.74 -5.37 -0.43
C GLU A 159 14.17 -5.43 1.04
N THR A 160 13.29 -4.99 1.94
CA THR A 160 13.55 -4.97 3.37
C THR A 160 12.42 -5.71 4.08
N THR A 161 12.77 -6.61 5.00
CA THR A 161 11.82 -7.49 5.67
C THR A 161 11.81 -7.25 7.17
N ILE A 162 10.63 -7.10 7.79
CA ILE A 162 10.44 -7.13 9.24
C ILE A 162 10.55 -8.60 9.64
N PRO A 163 11.49 -8.95 10.54
CA PRO A 163 11.46 -10.25 11.18
C PRO A 163 10.09 -10.47 11.83
N LYS A 164 9.60 -11.72 11.79
CA LYS A 164 8.30 -12.15 12.36
C LYS A 164 7.83 -11.25 13.52
N THR A 165 6.72 -10.58 13.34
CA THR A 165 6.04 -9.76 14.36
C THR A 165 4.65 -10.31 14.66
N CYS A 166 4.12 -10.03 15.84
CA CYS A 166 2.79 -10.47 16.29
C CYS A 166 1.92 -9.30 16.74
N GLU A 167 2.38 -8.08 16.43
CA GLU A 167 1.78 -6.86 16.93
C GLU A 167 0.49 -6.52 16.19
N LYS A 168 -0.38 -5.82 16.91
CA LYS A 168 -1.69 -5.44 16.39
C LYS A 168 -1.62 -4.22 15.49
N TRP A 169 -0.92 -3.17 15.91
CA TRP A 169 -0.97 -1.87 15.22
C TRP A 169 0.25 -1.70 14.33
N VAL A 170 -0.01 -1.41 13.05
CA VAL A 170 0.98 -1.18 12.02
C VAL A 170 0.71 0.16 11.35
N TYR A 171 1.73 1.00 11.25
CA TYR A 171 1.67 2.29 10.59
C TYR A 171 2.46 2.23 9.28
N VAL A 172 1.84 2.71 8.21
CA VAL A 172 2.40 2.71 6.85
C VAL A 172 2.62 4.15 6.43
N HIS A 173 3.87 4.51 6.19
CA HIS A 173 4.31 5.86 5.86
C HIS A 173 4.83 5.83 4.42
N VAL A 174 4.10 6.44 3.48
CA VAL A 174 4.61 6.66 2.12
C VAL A 174 5.21 8.06 2.09
N GLU A 175 6.53 8.16 2.02
CA GLU A 175 7.26 9.43 2.13
C GLU A 175 7.94 9.79 0.81
N ASP A 176 7.79 11.04 0.38
CA ASP A 176 8.66 11.64 -0.62
C ASP A 176 10.00 11.99 0.05
N ARG A 177 11.08 11.31 -0.37
CA ARG A 177 12.43 11.56 0.15
C ARG A 177 13.31 12.36 -0.83
N GLY A 178 12.77 12.74 -1.99
CA GLY A 178 13.53 13.35 -3.08
C GLY A 178 14.57 12.39 -3.69
N TYR A 179 14.96 12.61 -4.94
CA TYR A 179 16.02 11.82 -5.58
C TYR A 179 17.39 12.10 -4.94
N ILE A 180 17.87 11.21 -4.05
CA ILE A 180 19.28 11.18 -3.65
C ILE A 180 20.05 10.40 -4.71
N ARG A 181 20.79 11.11 -5.58
CA ARG A 181 21.70 10.46 -6.52
C ARG A 181 22.69 9.57 -5.76
N PRO A 182 22.96 8.34 -6.25
CA PRO A 182 24.07 7.51 -5.75
C PRO A 182 25.47 8.12 -5.93
N SER A 183 25.60 9.38 -6.35
CA SER A 183 26.87 10.08 -6.58
C SER A 183 27.33 10.96 -5.41
N ASP A 184 26.53 11.12 -4.36
CA ASP A 184 26.84 12.09 -3.32
C ASP A 184 27.46 11.41 -2.08
N GLY A 185 28.70 10.96 -2.27
CA GLY A 185 29.71 10.74 -1.21
C GLY A 185 29.99 9.28 -0.84
N TRP A 186 31.23 8.81 -0.68
CA TRP A 186 32.58 9.40 -0.70
C TRP A 186 33.58 8.33 -1.16
#